data_AF-A0A7S5Q7I5-F1
#
_entry.id   AF-A0A7S5Q7I5-F1
#
_cell.length_a   1.000
_cell.length_b   1.000
_cell.length_c   1.000
_cell.angle_alpha   90.00
_cell.angle_beta   90.00
_cell.angle_gamma   90.00
#
_symmetry.space_group_name_H-M   'P 1'
#
loop_
_entity.id
_entity.type
_entity.pdbx_description
1 polymer ?
#
loop_
_entity_poly.entity_id
_entity_poly.type
_entity_poly.pdbx_seq_one_letter_code
_entity_poly.pdbx_strand_id
1 'polypeptide(L)'
;MKDERDDQTLDLLPSGKRRGRPRTGKALSPAAKQAAYRERQRQKTVTVTLNRPDCGELETFLLNLREGRTSSLAPEVVARLHDAVRAAWVDQLYLGNGGQK
;
A
#
# COMPACT_ATOMS: atom_id res chain seq x y z
N MET A 1 61.08 1.35 -4.83
CA MET A 1 60.61 -0.01 -4.46
C MET A 1 59.50 0.20 -3.45
N LYS A 2 58.27 -0.21 -3.76
CA LYS A 2 57.13 -0.11 -2.84
C LYS A 2 57.24 -1.30 -1.88
N ASP A 3 57.26 -1.05 -0.58
CA ASP A 3 57.41 -2.11 0.43
C ASP A 3 56.10 -2.92 0.46
N GLU A 4 56.20 -4.22 0.20
CA GLU A 4 55.04 -5.12 0.04
C GLU A 4 54.36 -5.44 1.39
N ARG A 5 54.96 -5.04 2.51
CA ARG A 5 54.45 -5.25 3.88
C ARG A 5 53.96 -3.97 4.55
N ASP A 6 53.81 -2.88 3.81
CA ASP A 6 53.29 -1.62 4.31
C ASP A 6 51.74 -1.60 4.29
N ASP A 7 51.14 -2.51 5.07
CA ASP A 7 49.68 -2.59 5.24
C ASP A 7 49.15 -1.63 6.33
N GLN A 8 50.06 -1.08 7.16
CA GLN A 8 49.68 -0.24 8.31
C GLN A 8 49.48 1.24 7.94
N THR A 9 50.04 1.70 6.82
CA THR A 9 49.87 3.09 6.37
C THR A 9 48.45 3.39 5.88
N LEU A 10 47.67 2.38 5.50
CA LEU A 10 46.28 2.55 5.04
C LEU A 10 45.30 2.93 6.16
N ASP A 11 45.57 2.54 7.40
CA ASP A 11 44.68 2.76 8.56
C ASP A 11 44.88 4.17 9.18
N LEU A 12 46.03 4.79 8.90
CA LEU A 12 46.36 6.16 9.30
C LEU A 12 45.78 7.21 8.34
N LEU A 13 45.31 6.79 7.17
CA LEU A 13 44.67 7.66 6.19
C LEU A 13 43.17 7.75 6.50
N PRO A 14 42.61 8.96 6.67
CA PRO A 14 41.17 9.09 6.87
C PRO A 14 40.45 8.46 5.68
N SER A 15 39.65 7.41 5.93
CA SER A 15 38.90 6.69 4.91
C SER A 15 38.13 7.71 4.06
N GLY A 16 38.52 7.88 2.80
CA GLY A 16 37.99 8.93 1.94
C GLY A 16 36.46 8.85 1.91
N LYS A 17 35.79 9.98 2.17
CA LYS A 17 34.34 10.11 1.97
C LYS A 17 34.00 9.55 0.58
N ARG A 18 33.25 8.44 0.53
CA ARG A 18 32.83 7.81 -0.73
C ARG A 18 32.21 8.91 -1.60
N ARG A 19 32.82 9.18 -2.75
CA ARG A 19 32.28 10.12 -3.74
C ARG A 19 30.89 9.63 -4.13
N GLY A 20 29.88 10.49 -4.01
CA GLY A 20 28.50 10.14 -4.27
C GLY A 20 27.54 11.06 -3.52
N ARG A 21 26.24 10.88 -3.77
CA ARG A 21 25.19 11.64 -3.09
C ARG A 21 25.39 11.51 -1.58
N PRO A 22 25.45 12.63 -0.82
CA PRO A 22 25.50 12.55 0.63
C PRO A 22 24.34 11.67 1.10
N ARG A 23 24.61 10.74 2.02
CA ARG A 23 23.58 9.97 2.71
C ARG A 23 22.81 10.96 3.57
N THR A 24 21.90 11.72 2.95
CA THR A 24 20.97 12.60 3.64
C THR A 24 20.22 11.69 4.61
N GLY A 25 20.57 11.75 5.90
CA GLY A 25 20.05 10.84 6.93
C GLY A 25 18.53 10.92 7.15
N LYS A 26 17.87 11.83 6.43
CA LYS A 26 16.43 12.05 6.43
C LYS A 26 15.72 11.52 5.17
N ALA A 27 16.46 10.97 4.20
CA ALA A 27 15.84 10.46 2.98
C ALA A 27 15.19 9.09 3.23
N LEU A 28 13.87 9.04 3.10
CA LEU A 28 13.12 7.79 3.12
C LEU A 28 13.59 6.87 1.97
N SER A 29 13.75 5.59 2.28
CA SER A 29 13.95 4.56 1.26
C SER A 29 12.73 4.50 0.33
N PRO A 30 12.87 4.02 -0.92
CA PRO A 30 11.73 3.80 -1.81
C PRO A 30 10.62 2.97 -1.16
N ALA A 31 10.97 1.92 -0.41
CA ALA A 31 10.02 1.09 0.32
C ALA A 31 9.26 1.89 1.40
N ALA A 32 9.96 2.72 2.18
CA ALA A 32 9.33 3.54 3.21
C ALA A 32 8.38 4.59 2.61
N LYS A 33 8.74 5.17 1.45
CA LYS A 33 7.82 6.05 0.70
C LYS A 33 6.57 5.31 0.25
N GLN A 34 6.71 4.08 -0.26
CA GLN A 34 5.57 3.27 -0.70
C GLN A 34 4.67 2.89 0.48
N ALA A 35 5.24 2.54 1.63
CA ALA A 35 4.48 2.25 2.84
C ALA A 35 3.67 3.48 3.30
N ALA A 36 4.31 4.65 3.38
CA ALA A 36 3.63 5.90 3.71
C ALA A 36 2.55 6.28 2.68
N TYR A 37 2.75 5.95 1.39
CA TYR A 37 1.72 6.13 0.37
C TYR A 37 0.52 5.20 0.61
N ARG A 38 0.75 3.90 0.85
CA ARG A 38 -0.32 2.94 1.14
C ARG A 38 -1.11 3.34 2.38
N GLU A 39 -0.44 3.80 3.43
CA GLU A 39 -1.11 4.26 4.65
C GLU A 39 -2.02 5.47 4.39
N ARG A 40 -1.55 6.45 3.62
CA ARG A 40 -2.40 7.59 3.20
C ARG A 40 -3.59 7.18 2.35
N GLN A 41 -3.45 6.14 1.53
CA GLN A 41 -4.58 5.61 0.75
C GLN A 41 -5.59 4.91 1.65
N ARG A 42 -5.14 4.08 2.61
CA ARG A 42 -6.03 3.42 3.59
C ARG A 42 -6.85 4.40 4.42
N GLN A 43 -6.40 5.64 4.60
CA GLN A 43 -7.21 6.67 5.28
C GLN A 43 -8.31 7.27 4.39
N LYS A 44 -8.17 7.19 3.07
CA LYS A 44 -9.05 7.86 2.09
C LYS A 44 -9.99 6.91 1.34
N THR A 45 -9.62 5.64 1.26
CA THR A 45 -10.30 4.65 0.42
C THR A 45 -10.67 3.42 1.23
N VAL A 46 -11.84 2.86 0.94
CA VAL A 46 -12.25 1.54 1.42
C VAL A 46 -11.98 0.52 0.33
N THR A 47 -11.25 -0.54 0.66
CA THR A 47 -11.00 -1.65 -0.27
C THR A 47 -11.89 -2.82 0.14
N VAL A 48 -12.76 -3.25 -0.78
CA VAL A 48 -13.67 -4.38 -0.57
C VAL A 48 -13.23 -5.54 -1.45
N THR A 49 -13.11 -6.73 -0.87
CA THR A 49 -12.82 -7.97 -1.61
C THR A 49 -14.14 -8.66 -1.94
N LEU A 50 -14.40 -8.86 -3.24
CA LEU A 50 -15.64 -9.47 -3.74
C LEU A 50 -15.32 -10.72 -4.56
N ASN A 51 -16.28 -11.64 -4.67
CA ASN A 51 -16.15 -12.77 -5.57
C ASN A 51 -16.22 -12.31 -7.02
N ARG A 52 -15.45 -12.96 -7.88
CA ARG A 52 -15.40 -12.61 -9.31
C ARG A 52 -16.77 -12.64 -10.04
N PRO A 53 -17.68 -13.60 -9.82
CA PRO A 53 -19.02 -13.53 -10.43
C PRO A 53 -19.83 -12.34 -9.93
N ASP A 54 -19.81 -12.08 -8.61
CA ASP A 54 -20.53 -10.97 -7.99
C ASP A 54 -20.07 -9.60 -8.55
N CYS A 55 -18.78 -9.47 -8.93
CA CYS A 55 -18.27 -8.27 -9.59
C CYS A 55 -18.94 -7.97 -10.94
N GLY A 56 -19.16 -9.00 -11.77
CA GLY A 56 -19.77 -8.81 -13.10
C GLY A 56 -21.25 -8.44 -13.00
N GLU A 57 -21.97 -9.06 -12.06
CA GLU A 57 -23.36 -8.71 -11.78
C GLU A 57 -23.49 -7.29 -11.22
N LEU A 58 -22.61 -6.90 -10.29
CA LEU A 58 -22.55 -5.54 -9.76
C LEU A 58 -22.24 -4.51 -10.84
N GLU A 59 -21.27 -4.78 -11.72
CA GLU A 59 -20.91 -3.88 -12.83
C GLU A 59 -22.10 -3.65 -13.77
N THR A 60 -22.78 -4.73 -14.17
CA THR A 60 -23.97 -4.67 -15.03
C THR A 60 -25.11 -3.89 -14.36
N PHE A 61 -25.33 -4.15 -13.08
CA PHE A 61 -26.33 -3.43 -12.29
C PHE A 61 -26.05 -1.92 -12.23
N LEU A 62 -24.80 -1.54 -11.93
CA LEU A 62 -24.39 -0.13 -11.86
C LEU A 62 -24.48 0.55 -13.23
N LEU A 63 -24.13 -0.15 -14.31
CA LEU A 63 -24.24 0.38 -15.67
C LEU A 63 -25.70 0.66 -16.03
N ASN A 64 -26.62 -0.28 -15.74
CA ASN A 64 -28.04 -0.08 -15.99
C ASN A 64 -28.62 1.10 -15.19
N LEU A 65 -28.26 1.23 -13.92
CA LEU A 65 -28.66 2.36 -13.08
C LEU A 65 -28.13 3.69 -13.62
N ARG A 66 -26.87 3.72 -14.08
CA ARG A 66 -26.26 4.91 -14.71
C ARG A 66 -27.02 5.35 -15.96
N GLU A 67 -27.56 4.40 -16.70
CA GLU A 67 -28.36 4.64 -17.91
C GLU A 67 -29.85 4.91 -17.61
N GLY A 68 -30.23 5.00 -16.33
CA GLY A 68 -31.61 5.26 -15.90
C GLY A 68 -32.56 4.08 -16.10
N ARG A 69 -32.02 2.87 -16.32
CA ARG A 69 -32.82 1.65 -16.46
C ARG A 69 -33.06 1.01 -15.11
N THR A 70 -34.24 0.40 -14.96
CA THR A 70 -34.53 -0.49 -13.84
C THR A 70 -33.74 -1.79 -14.00
N SER A 71 -32.98 -2.15 -12.98
CA SER A 71 -32.25 -3.41 -12.88
C SER A 71 -32.41 -3.97 -11.47
N SER A 72 -32.35 -5.29 -11.33
CA SER A 72 -32.47 -5.99 -10.05
C SER A 72 -31.35 -7.01 -9.93
N LEU A 73 -30.74 -7.08 -8.75
CA LEU A 73 -29.81 -8.13 -8.37
C LEU A 73 -30.57 -9.24 -7.62
N ALA A 74 -30.09 -10.48 -7.73
CA ALA A 74 -30.63 -11.57 -6.93
C ALA A 74 -30.40 -11.28 -5.43
N PRO A 75 -31.37 -11.55 -4.55
CA PRO A 75 -31.27 -11.23 -3.12
C PRO A 75 -30.02 -11.81 -2.46
N GLU A 76 -29.58 -12.98 -2.89
CA GLU A 76 -28.39 -13.68 -2.38
C GLU A 76 -27.11 -12.93 -2.74
N VAL A 77 -27.06 -12.35 -3.94
CA VAL A 77 -25.92 -11.55 -4.42
C VAL A 77 -25.88 -10.23 -3.64
N VAL A 78 -27.02 -9.59 -3.44
CA VAL A 78 -27.14 -8.37 -2.61
C VAL A 78 -26.66 -8.64 -1.19
N ALA A 79 -27.07 -9.74 -0.57
CA ALA A 79 -26.63 -10.11 0.77
C ALA A 79 -25.11 -10.28 0.85
N ARG A 80 -24.50 -11.03 -0.09
CA ARG A 80 -23.04 -11.21 -0.15
C ARG A 80 -22.29 -9.90 -0.34
N LEU A 81 -22.75 -9.04 -1.25
CA LEU A 81 -22.16 -7.72 -1.50
C LEU A 81 -22.26 -6.83 -0.25
N HIS A 82 -23.43 -6.82 0.38
CA HIS A 82 -23.66 -6.04 1.60
C HIS A 82 -22.74 -6.51 2.74
N ASP A 83 -22.64 -7.82 2.97
CA ASP A 83 -21.79 -8.38 4.01
C ASP A 83 -20.31 -8.07 3.75
N ALA A 84 -19.85 -8.17 2.50
CA ALA A 84 -18.48 -7.84 2.13
C ALA A 84 -18.14 -6.35 2.36
N VAL A 85 -19.05 -5.46 1.95
CA VAL A 85 -18.90 -4.01 2.19
C VAL A 85 -18.92 -3.72 3.69
N ARG A 86 -19.83 -4.35 4.44
CA ARG A 86 -19.94 -4.16 5.89
C ARG A 86 -18.69 -4.64 6.61
N ALA A 87 -18.17 -5.81 6.25
CA ALA A 87 -16.94 -6.37 6.82
C ALA A 87 -15.75 -5.43 6.56
N ALA A 88 -15.56 -4.97 5.31
CA ALA A 88 -14.49 -4.04 4.97
C ALA A 88 -14.58 -2.72 5.74
N TRP A 89 -15.79 -2.19 5.91
CA TRP A 89 -16.04 -0.96 6.67
C TRP A 89 -15.70 -1.13 8.16
N VAL A 90 -16.16 -2.23 8.76
CA VAL A 90 -15.92 -2.57 10.17
C VAL A 90 -14.42 -2.76 10.41
N ASP A 91 -13.74 -3.56 9.58
CA ASP A 91 -12.31 -3.79 9.68
C ASP A 91 -11.52 -2.49 9.61
N GLN A 92 -11.89 -1.58 8.71
CA GLN A 92 -11.17 -0.30 8.56
C GLN A 92 -11.39 0.65 9.75
N LEU A 93 -12.58 0.64 10.37
CA LEU A 93 -12.85 1.43 11.57
C LEU A 93 -12.12 0.87 12.81
N TYR A 94 -12.10 -0.45 13.00
CA TYR A 94 -11.54 -1.06 14.21
C TYR A 94 -10.03 -1.32 14.12
N LEU A 95 -9.49 -1.67 12.95
CA LEU A 95 -8.04 -1.89 12.76
C LEU A 95 -7.29 -0.59 12.43
N GLY A 96 -7.96 0.44 11.91
CA GLY A 96 -7.37 1.76 11.65
C GLY A 96 -6.96 2.53 12.92
N ASN A 97 -7.59 2.23 14.06
CA ASN A 97 -7.29 2.86 15.35
C ASN A 97 -6.21 2.13 16.17
N GLY A 98 -5.77 0.92 15.76
CA GLY A 98 -4.79 0.11 16.49
C GLY A 98 -3.31 0.49 16.28
N GLY A 99 -3.04 1.49 15.43
CA GLY A 99 -1.68 1.88 15.03
C GLY A 99 -1.03 3.01 15.84
N GLN A 100 -1.69 3.51 16.91
CA GLN A 100 -1.08 4.48 17.83
C GLN A 100 -0.59 3.78 19.11
N LYS A 101 0.59 3.17 19.04
CA LYS A 101 1.44 2.90 20.20
C LYS A 101 2.90 3.12 19.82
#